data_AF-A0A2R6S0D2-F1
#
_entry.id   AF-A0A2R6S0D2-F1
#
_cell.length_a   1.000
_cell.length_b   1.000
_cell.length_c   1.000
_cell.angle_alpha   90.00
_cell.angle_beta   90.00
_cell.angle_gamma   90.00
#
_symmetry.space_group_name_H-M   'P 1'
#
loop_
_entity.id
_entity.type
_entity.pdbx_description
1 polymer ?
#
loop_
_entity_poly.entity_id
_entity_poly.type
_entity_poly.pdbx_seq_one_letter_code
_entity_poly.pdbx_strand_id
1 'polypeptide(L)'
;MGSSSAVLSREVVEFCILGTDNLPRTLLMYLSNMPSSASVYFPTLICNSQQFNRTIINHSLQFASFDTKQRPRNLKSEDFHNMVRSGAAFASPFLRDDPVLDRIDREILSRSPGKPVPGGWCLGDSNNTCDVWGNADILRPGPGARRLEKFVVNLLSANGTFRSRQCIEE
;
A
#
# COMPACT_ATOMS: atom_id res chain seq x y z
N MET A 1 14.89 -3.18 -10.15
CA MET A 1 14.11 -4.16 -9.38
C MET A 1 13.44 -3.44 -8.22
N GLY A 2 12.15 -3.67 -7.99
CA GLY A 2 11.35 -2.94 -7.00
C GLY A 2 10.88 -3.82 -5.84
N SER A 3 9.91 -3.28 -5.08
CA SER A 3 9.15 -4.07 -4.12
C SER A 3 8.18 -5.02 -4.86
N SER A 4 7.88 -6.18 -4.28
CA SER A 4 6.81 -7.06 -4.75
C SER A 4 5.41 -6.52 -4.41
N SER A 5 5.31 -5.48 -3.59
CA SER A 5 4.07 -4.77 -3.27
C SER A 5 4.00 -3.47 -4.04
N ALA A 6 2.90 -3.26 -4.78
CA ALA A 6 2.65 -2.04 -5.52
C ALA A 6 1.16 -1.66 -5.41
N VAL A 7 0.89 -0.36 -5.49
CA VAL A 7 -0.47 0.19 -5.67
C VAL A 7 -0.55 0.72 -7.09
N LEU A 8 -1.51 0.24 -7.87
CA LEU A 8 -1.68 0.57 -9.28
C LEU A 8 -2.98 1.34 -9.48
N SER A 9 -2.96 2.33 -10.37
CA SER A 9 -4.19 3.00 -10.79
C SER A 9 -5.01 2.06 -11.67
N ARG A 10 -6.33 2.32 -11.73
CA ARG A 10 -7.23 1.60 -12.62
C ARG A 10 -6.78 1.67 -14.08
N GLU A 11 -6.32 2.83 -14.53
CA GLU A 11 -5.84 3.04 -15.90
C GLU A 11 -4.65 2.13 -16.25
N VAL A 12 -3.69 1.96 -15.34
CA VAL A 12 -2.55 1.05 -15.54
C VAL A 12 -3.03 -0.39 -15.62
N VAL A 13 -3.99 -0.79 -14.77
CA VAL A 13 -4.56 -2.15 -14.80
C VAL A 13 -5.31 -2.41 -16.11
N GLU A 14 -6.13 -1.45 -16.56
CA GLU A 14 -6.83 -1.53 -17.85
C GLU A 14 -5.84 -1.58 -19.01
N PHE A 15 -4.74 -0.81 -18.97
CA PHE A 15 -3.68 -0.91 -19.97
C PHE A 15 -3.03 -2.29 -20.01
N CYS A 16 -2.77 -2.92 -18.85
CA CYS A 16 -2.22 -4.27 -18.81
C CYS A 16 -3.15 -5.32 -19.45
N ILE A 17 -4.45 -5.19 -19.24
CA ILE A 17 -5.45 -6.22 -19.60
C ILE A 17 -5.99 -5.99 -21.02
N LEU A 18 -6.37 -4.75 -21.33
CA LEU A 18 -7.09 -4.36 -22.54
C LEU A 18 -6.17 -3.71 -23.58
N GLY A 19 -4.94 -3.35 -23.21
CA GLY A 19 -4.02 -2.63 -24.09
C GLY A 19 -3.79 -3.35 -25.41
N THR A 20 -3.86 -2.60 -26.51
CA THR A 20 -3.44 -3.08 -27.84
C THR A 20 -1.93 -3.10 -27.99
N ASP A 21 -1.21 -2.43 -27.10
CA ASP A 21 0.26 -2.46 -27.04
C ASP A 21 0.77 -3.89 -26.79
N ASN A 22 1.89 -4.23 -27.41
CA ASN A 22 2.52 -5.54 -27.28
C ASN A 22 3.34 -5.65 -25.99
N LEU A 23 3.84 -4.55 -25.43
CA LEU A 23 4.75 -4.53 -24.29
C LEU A 23 4.19 -5.28 -23.06
N PRO A 24 2.94 -5.06 -22.58
CA PRO A 24 2.39 -5.85 -21.48
C PRO A 24 2.44 -7.37 -21.73
N ARG A 25 2.04 -7.80 -22.93
CA ARG A 25 2.01 -9.23 -23.30
C ARG A 25 3.40 -9.83 -23.41
N THR A 26 4.33 -9.11 -24.04
CA THR A 26 5.72 -9.53 -24.19
C THR A 26 6.42 -9.64 -22.84
N LEU A 27 6.25 -8.66 -21.96
CA LEU A 27 6.83 -8.70 -20.60
C LEU A 27 6.24 -9.84 -19.78
N LEU A 28 4.94 -10.11 -19.90
CA LEU A 28 4.29 -11.21 -19.19
C LEU A 28 4.87 -12.57 -19.63
N MET A 29 5.02 -12.77 -20.95
CA MET A 29 5.64 -13.98 -21.50
C MET A 29 7.11 -14.12 -21.08
N TYR A 30 7.87 -13.02 -21.10
CA TYR A 30 9.28 -13.04 -20.73
C TYR A 30 9.50 -13.34 -19.24
N LEU A 31 8.66 -12.77 -18.38
CA LEU A 31 8.80 -12.87 -16.93
C LEU A 31 8.05 -14.06 -16.31
N SER A 32 7.31 -14.86 -17.09
CA SER A 32 6.47 -15.95 -16.56
C SER A 32 7.26 -17.01 -15.78
N ASN A 33 8.54 -17.21 -16.13
CA ASN A 33 9.43 -18.18 -15.49
C ASN A 33 10.51 -17.53 -14.61
N MET A 34 10.38 -16.23 -14.30
CA MET A 34 11.33 -15.50 -13.49
C MET A 34 10.87 -15.45 -12.02
N PRO A 35 11.75 -15.77 -11.03
CA PRO A 35 11.41 -15.57 -9.63
C PRO A 35 11.16 -14.09 -9.35
N SER A 36 10.14 -13.79 -8.54
CA SER A 36 9.73 -12.42 -8.19
C SER A 36 9.37 -11.54 -9.40
N SER A 37 8.81 -12.14 -10.46
CA SER A 37 8.41 -11.43 -11.69
C SER A 37 7.61 -10.15 -11.44
N ALA A 38 6.71 -10.12 -10.45
CA ALA A 38 5.91 -8.95 -10.10
C ALA A 38 6.75 -7.72 -9.67
N SER A 39 7.92 -7.92 -9.05
CA SER A 39 8.81 -6.82 -8.64
C SER A 39 9.59 -6.19 -9.80
N VAL A 40 9.49 -6.79 -10.98
CA VAL A 40 10.11 -6.34 -12.23
C VAL A 40 9.05 -5.91 -13.24
N TYR A 41 7.97 -6.68 -13.38
CA TYR A 41 6.93 -6.47 -14.39
C TYR A 41 6.34 -5.06 -14.37
N PHE A 42 5.77 -4.62 -13.24
CA PHE A 42 5.10 -3.32 -13.18
C PHE A 42 6.08 -2.15 -13.31
N PRO A 43 7.24 -2.12 -12.62
CA PRO A 43 8.23 -1.06 -12.84
C PRO A 43 8.69 -0.97 -14.30
N THR A 44 9.00 -2.09 -14.94
CA THR A 44 9.44 -2.11 -16.34
C THR A 44 8.33 -1.66 -17.28
N LEU A 45 7.10 -2.15 -17.09
CA LEU A 45 5.96 -1.77 -17.93
C LEU A 45 5.70 -0.27 -17.86
N ILE A 46 5.60 0.28 -16.65
CA ILE A 46 5.25 1.69 -16.44
C ILE A 46 6.37 2.59 -16.97
N CYS A 47 7.64 2.25 -16.73
CA CYS A 47 8.75 3.06 -17.23
C CYS A 47 8.91 3.08 -18.74
N ASN A 48 8.52 2.01 -19.43
CA ASN A 48 8.64 1.92 -20.89
C ASN A 48 7.34 2.27 -21.62
N SER A 49 6.32 2.74 -20.89
CA SER A 49 5.07 3.20 -21.47
C SER A 49 5.01 4.72 -21.44
N GLN A 50 5.00 5.37 -22.61
CA GLN A 50 4.98 6.84 -22.73
C GLN A 50 3.81 7.49 -21.97
N GLN A 51 2.68 6.78 -21.84
CA GLN A 51 1.52 7.25 -21.10
C GLN A 51 1.75 7.33 -19.58
N PHE A 52 2.64 6.50 -19.01
CA PHE A 52 2.74 6.31 -17.56
C PHE A 52 4.15 6.55 -16.97
N ASN A 53 5.17 6.75 -17.80
CA ASN A 53 6.56 6.92 -17.36
C ASN A 53 6.81 8.11 -16.40
N ARG A 54 5.86 9.06 -16.33
CA ARG A 54 5.89 10.25 -15.48
C ARG A 54 4.86 10.26 -14.34
N THR A 55 4.13 9.15 -14.15
CA THR A 55 3.09 9.06 -13.12
C THR A 55 3.53 8.25 -11.89
N ILE A 56 4.80 7.87 -11.81
CA ILE A 56 5.29 6.97 -10.76
C ILE A 56 5.54 7.71 -9.46
N ILE A 57 5.06 7.15 -8.35
CA ILE A 57 5.55 7.47 -7.01
C ILE A 57 6.46 6.31 -6.60
N ASN A 58 7.77 6.54 -6.48
CA ASN A 58 8.76 5.50 -6.15
C ASN A 58 8.72 5.13 -4.66
N HIS A 59 7.58 4.60 -4.21
CA HIS A 59 7.36 4.15 -2.84
C HIS A 59 6.19 3.14 -2.79
N SER A 60 6.36 1.99 -2.14
CA SER A 60 5.34 0.91 -2.09
C SER A 60 4.19 1.16 -1.11
N LEU A 61 4.28 2.22 -0.30
CA LEU A 61 3.37 2.56 0.81
C LEU A 61 3.32 1.47 1.90
N GLN A 62 4.33 0.59 1.94
CA GLN A 62 4.42 -0.51 2.88
C GLN A 62 5.58 -0.31 3.85
N PHE A 63 5.30 -0.41 5.14
CA PHE A 63 6.32 -0.47 6.19
C PHE A 63 6.82 -1.91 6.36
N ALA A 64 8.14 -2.07 6.40
CA ALA A 64 8.81 -3.32 6.72
C ALA A 64 10.02 -3.03 7.59
N SER A 65 10.32 -3.92 8.54
CA SER A 65 11.59 -3.91 9.27
C SER A 65 12.52 -4.97 8.71
N PHE A 66 13.81 -4.69 8.71
CA PHE A 66 14.82 -5.56 8.14
C PHE A 66 15.73 -6.13 9.23
N ASP A 67 16.23 -7.34 9.02
CA ASP A 67 17.29 -7.93 9.83
C ASP A 67 18.69 -7.43 9.40
N THR A 68 19.74 -7.94 10.06
CA THR A 68 21.14 -7.59 9.74
C THR A 68 21.57 -8.02 8.34
N LYS A 69 20.83 -8.91 7.68
CA LYS A 69 21.06 -9.39 6.31
C LYS A 69 20.15 -8.68 5.29
N GLN A 70 19.51 -7.58 5.68
CA GLN A 70 18.53 -6.84 4.87
C GLN A 70 17.34 -7.66 4.37
N ARG A 71 16.94 -8.68 5.12
CA ARG A 71 15.72 -9.45 4.82
C ARG A 71 14.57 -8.90 5.62
N PRO A 72 13.37 -8.75 5.04
CA PRO A 72 12.18 -8.42 5.81
C PRO A 72 12.00 -9.42 6.96
N ARG A 73 11.95 -8.92 8.19
CA ARG A 73 11.68 -9.73 9.38
C ARG A 73 10.25 -9.49 9.85
N ASN A 74 9.71 -10.44 10.61
CA ASN A 74 8.40 -10.29 11.23
C ASN A 74 8.38 -9.08 12.16
N LEU A 75 7.36 -8.24 11.97
CA LEU A 75 7.07 -7.08 12.81
C LEU A 75 6.54 -7.56 14.16
N LYS A 76 6.98 -6.90 15.22
CA LYS A 76 6.60 -7.18 16.62
C LYS A 76 5.99 -5.94 17.27
N SER A 77 5.48 -6.10 18.48
CA SER A 77 4.94 -4.98 19.29
C SER A 77 5.93 -3.83 19.49
N GLU A 78 7.24 -4.10 19.47
CA GLU A 78 8.32 -3.11 19.53
C GLU A 78 8.34 -2.19 18.31
N ASP A 79 7.97 -2.70 17.13
CA ASP A 79 7.98 -1.97 15.87
C ASP A 79 6.74 -1.08 15.69
N PHE A 80 5.72 -1.27 16.53
CA PHE A 80 4.40 -0.65 16.38
C PHE A 80 4.45 0.87 16.26
N HIS A 81 5.22 1.55 17.13
CA HIS A 81 5.31 3.01 17.09
C HIS A 81 5.99 3.52 15.82
N ASN A 82 7.04 2.84 15.36
CA ASN A 82 7.72 3.19 14.11
C ASN A 82 6.82 2.93 12.90
N MET A 83 6.09 1.82 12.91
CA MET A 83 5.09 1.48 11.89
C MET A 83 4.02 2.57 11.80
N VAL A 84 3.40 2.97 12.92
CA VAL A 84 2.37 4.02 12.94
C VAL A 84 2.93 5.38 12.51
N ARG A 85 4.14 5.72 12.99
CA ARG A 85 4.83 6.98 12.66
C ARG A 85 5.22 7.08 11.19
N SER A 86 5.49 5.96 10.53
CA SER A 86 5.87 5.94 9.11
C SER A 86 4.82 6.55 8.19
N GLY A 87 3.54 6.47 8.57
CA GLY A 87 2.42 6.93 7.74
C GLY A 87 2.11 6.01 6.54
N ALA A 88 2.82 4.89 6.41
CA ALA A 88 2.55 3.87 5.40
C ALA A 88 1.13 3.29 5.55
N ALA A 89 0.51 2.95 4.42
CA ALA A 89 -0.84 2.36 4.39
C ALA A 89 -0.83 0.89 4.83
N PHE A 90 0.25 0.17 4.50
CA PHE A 90 0.40 -1.25 4.78
C PHE A 90 1.64 -1.50 5.63
N ALA A 91 1.68 -2.66 6.29
CA ALA A 91 2.86 -3.16 6.97
C ALA A 91 2.96 -4.69 6.81
N SER A 92 4.16 -5.23 6.65
CA SER A 92 4.39 -6.68 6.60
C SER A 92 5.89 -7.02 6.73
N PRO A 93 6.25 -8.30 6.96
CA PRO A 93 5.38 -9.42 7.34
C PRO A 93 5.03 -9.39 8.83
N PHE A 94 3.89 -10.00 9.17
CA PHE A 94 3.50 -10.28 10.56
C PHE A 94 3.56 -11.77 10.82
N LEU A 95 3.97 -12.17 12.01
CA LEU A 95 3.80 -13.55 12.44
C LEU A 95 2.31 -13.78 12.77
N ARG A 96 1.81 -14.97 12.45
CA ARG A 96 0.44 -15.36 12.79
C ARG A 96 0.27 -15.28 14.32
N ASP A 97 -0.86 -14.74 14.75
CA ASP A 97 -1.23 -14.61 16.17
C ASP A 97 -0.21 -13.81 17.02
N ASP A 98 0.60 -12.95 16.37
CA ASP A 98 1.52 -12.05 17.09
C ASP A 98 0.75 -10.97 17.87
N PRO A 99 1.13 -10.65 19.12
CA PRO A 99 0.45 -9.64 19.95
C PRO A 99 0.39 -8.24 19.31
N VAL A 100 1.23 -7.93 18.33
CA VAL A 100 1.15 -6.67 17.58
C VAL A 100 -0.18 -6.55 16.82
N LEU A 101 -0.79 -7.65 16.39
CA LEU A 101 -2.07 -7.66 15.69
C LEU A 101 -3.21 -7.20 16.64
N ASP A 102 -3.23 -7.71 17.87
CA ASP A 102 -4.17 -7.27 18.91
C ASP A 102 -3.97 -5.79 19.28
N ARG A 103 -2.72 -5.32 19.18
CA ARG A 103 -2.38 -3.92 19.40
C ARG A 103 -2.91 -3.03 18.26
N ILE A 104 -2.77 -3.46 17.01
CA ILE A 104 -3.35 -2.79 15.83
C ILE A 104 -4.87 -2.70 15.96
N ASP A 105 -5.52 -3.81 16.32
CA ASP A 105 -6.97 -3.86 16.50
C ASP A 105 -7.48 -2.85 17.52
N ARG A 106 -6.81 -2.76 18.67
CA ARG A 106 -7.21 -1.86 19.75
C ARG A 106 -6.86 -0.39 19.48
N GLU A 107 -5.62 -0.12 19.08
CA GLU A 107 -5.10 1.25 19.01
C GLU A 107 -5.33 1.94 17.65
N ILE A 108 -5.40 1.19 16.55
CA ILE A 108 -5.57 1.76 15.20
C ILE A 108 -7.01 1.59 14.71
N LEU A 109 -7.55 0.39 14.84
CA LEU A 109 -8.87 0.03 14.31
C LEU A 109 -9.99 0.26 15.32
N SER A 110 -9.63 0.49 16.59
CA SER A 110 -10.57 0.71 17.71
C SER A 110 -11.67 -0.36 17.78
N ARG A 111 -11.29 -1.62 17.55
CA ARG A 111 -12.22 -2.76 17.58
C ARG A 111 -11.93 -3.72 18.74
N SER A 112 -12.99 -4.33 19.25
CA SER A 112 -12.89 -5.43 20.21
C SER A 112 -12.68 -6.77 19.49
N PRO A 113 -12.13 -7.79 20.18
CA PRO A 113 -11.98 -9.13 19.61
C PRO A 113 -13.30 -9.68 19.06
N GLY A 114 -13.26 -10.25 17.86
CA GLY A 114 -14.43 -10.83 17.20
C GLY A 114 -15.45 -9.83 16.64
N LYS A 115 -15.19 -8.52 16.74
CA LYS A 115 -16.04 -7.47 16.15
C LYS A 115 -15.44 -6.95 14.82
N PRO A 116 -16.30 -6.51 13.87
CA PRO A 116 -15.83 -5.84 12.67
C PRO A 116 -15.20 -4.48 13.01
N VAL A 117 -14.35 -3.98 12.10
CA VAL A 117 -13.84 -2.61 12.20
C VAL A 117 -14.97 -1.64 11.89
N PRO A 118 -15.32 -0.70 12.80
CA PRO A 118 -16.36 0.29 12.53
C PRO A 118 -15.91 1.24 11.41
N GLY A 119 -16.80 1.48 10.45
CA GLY A 119 -16.58 2.41 9.34
C GLY A 119 -17.68 3.47 9.22
N GLY A 120 -17.75 4.17 8.09
CA GLY A 120 -18.84 5.15 7.87
C GLY A 120 -20.22 4.53 7.75
N TRP A 121 -20.30 3.22 7.53
CA TRP A 121 -21.52 2.41 7.58
C TRP A 121 -21.99 2.07 9.00
N CYS A 122 -21.14 2.25 10.01
CA CYS A 122 -21.43 1.82 11.36
C CYS A 122 -22.30 2.86 12.08
N LEU A 123 -23.61 2.59 12.22
CA LEU A 123 -24.57 3.50 12.85
C LEU A 123 -25.03 2.93 14.20
N GLY A 124 -25.40 3.80 15.15
CA GLY A 124 -25.84 3.43 16.51
C GLY A 124 -25.40 4.47 17.55
N ASP A 125 -26.16 4.61 18.63
CA ASP A 125 -25.98 5.71 19.58
C ASP A 125 -24.98 5.42 20.71
N SER A 126 -24.20 6.45 21.04
CA SER A 126 -23.40 6.65 22.26
C SER A 126 -22.23 5.72 22.63
N ASN A 127 -22.12 4.49 22.11
CA ASN A 127 -21.06 3.54 22.55
C ASN A 127 -20.31 2.76 21.46
N ASN A 128 -20.31 3.21 20.20
CA ASN A 128 -19.65 2.52 19.07
C ASN A 128 -20.10 1.05 18.87
N THR A 129 -21.32 0.71 19.28
CA THR A 129 -21.84 -0.67 19.26
C THR A 129 -22.14 -1.17 17.85
N CYS A 130 -22.21 -0.29 16.85
CA CYS A 130 -22.44 -0.65 15.45
C CYS A 130 -23.75 -1.41 15.23
N ASP A 131 -24.80 -1.07 15.98
CA ASP A 131 -26.05 -1.84 16.03
C ASP A 131 -26.86 -1.74 14.73
N VAL A 132 -26.68 -0.66 13.97
CA VAL A 132 -27.40 -0.41 12.72
C VAL A 132 -26.42 -0.37 11.56
N TRP A 133 -26.71 -1.18 10.54
CA TRP A 133 -25.95 -1.18 9.29
C TRP A 133 -26.41 -0.04 8.38
N GLY A 134 -25.52 0.90 8.13
CA GLY A 134 -25.69 2.01 7.20
C GLY A 134 -25.06 1.77 5.83
N ASN A 135 -24.81 2.85 5.10
CA ASN A 135 -24.22 2.77 3.76
C ASN A 135 -22.68 2.56 3.83
N ALA A 136 -22.20 1.46 3.24
CA ALA A 136 -20.78 1.11 3.11
C ALA A 136 -19.96 2.09 2.27
N ASP A 137 -20.61 2.83 1.36
CA ASP A 137 -19.93 3.77 0.46
C ASP A 137 -19.57 5.09 1.16
N ILE A 138 -20.13 5.34 2.35
CA ILE A 138 -19.81 6.55 3.11
C ILE A 138 -18.45 6.36 3.78
N LEU A 139 -17.47 7.16 3.35
CA LEU A 139 -16.14 7.20 3.96
C LEU A 139 -16.07 8.30 5.02
N ARG A 140 -15.58 7.95 6.22
CA ARG A 140 -15.30 8.89 7.31
C ARG A 140 -13.81 8.87 7.65
N PRO A 141 -13.02 9.86 7.18
CA PRO A 141 -11.58 9.88 7.42
C PRO A 141 -11.24 9.98 8.92
N GLY A 142 -10.59 8.94 9.45
CA GLY A 142 -10.06 8.91 10.81
C GLY A 142 -8.62 9.44 10.93
N PRO A 143 -8.00 9.33 12.12
CA PRO A 143 -6.60 9.70 12.33
C PRO A 143 -5.62 8.98 11.39
N GLY A 144 -5.90 7.72 11.05
CA GLY A 144 -5.10 6.95 10.07
C GLY A 144 -5.11 7.56 8.67
N ALA A 145 -6.28 8.02 8.20
CA ALA A 145 -6.41 8.67 6.89
C ALA A 145 -5.59 9.97 6.84
N ARG A 146 -5.60 10.78 7.91
CA ARG A 146 -4.78 12.00 8.00
C ARG A 146 -3.28 11.70 8.00
N ARG A 147 -2.85 10.61 8.64
CA ARG A 147 -1.43 10.18 8.59
C ARG A 147 -1.02 9.79 7.17
N LEU A 148 -1.87 9.02 6.48
CA LEU A 148 -1.63 8.62 5.09
C LEU A 148 -1.61 9.82 4.15
N GLU A 149 -2.56 10.74 4.29
CA GLU A 149 -2.61 11.99 3.52
C GLU A 149 -1.31 12.77 3.67
N LYS A 150 -0.88 13.03 4.91
CA LYS A 150 0.39 13.72 5.18
C LYS A 150 1.58 12.98 4.56
N PHE A 151 1.59 11.66 4.63
CA PHE A 151 2.65 10.84 4.04
C PHE A 151 2.68 10.95 2.51
N VAL A 152 1.53 10.84 1.84
CA VAL A 152 1.40 10.97 0.38
C VAL A 152 1.76 12.39 -0.08
N VAL A 153 1.27 13.41 0.62
CA VAL A 153 1.63 14.81 0.33
C VAL A 153 3.14 14.98 0.40
N ASN A 154 3.80 14.47 1.45
CA ASN A 154 5.26 14.54 1.56
C ASN A 154 5.98 13.82 0.43
N LEU A 155 5.50 12.65 -0.02
CA LEU A 155 6.08 11.94 -1.16
C LEU A 155 5.98 12.74 -2.46
N LEU A 156 4.87 13.46 -2.65
CA LEU A 156 4.64 14.30 -3.83
C LEU A 156 5.38 15.65 -3.73
N SER A 157 5.51 16.20 -2.53
CA SER A 157 6.06 17.53 -2.27
C SER A 157 7.56 17.54 -1.97
N ALA A 158 8.21 16.39 -1.82
CA ALA A 158 9.62 16.29 -1.44
C ALA A 158 10.55 17.00 -2.46
N ASN A 159 10.77 18.31 -2.25
CA ASN A 159 11.81 19.18 -2.81
C ASN A 159 12.15 18.93 -4.29
N GLY A 160 11.13 18.83 -5.16
CA GLY A 160 11.35 18.61 -6.61
C GLY A 160 11.87 17.22 -6.99
N THR A 161 12.10 16.32 -6.02
CA THR A 161 12.61 14.97 -6.25
C THR A 161 11.57 14.01 -6.84
N PHE A 162 10.28 14.34 -6.73
CA PHE A 162 9.23 13.57 -7.41
C PHE A 162 9.49 13.51 -8.92
N ARG A 163 9.87 14.63 -9.54
CA ARG A 163 10.18 14.69 -10.97
C ARG A 163 11.53 14.04 -11.29
N SER A 164 12.53 14.14 -10.41
CA SER A 164 13.84 13.52 -10.63
C SER A 164 13.90 12.01 -10.34
N ARG A 165 12.86 11.45 -9.72
CA ARG A 165 12.71 10.01 -9.44
C ARG A 165 11.72 9.33 -10.39
N GLN A 166 11.35 9.99 -11.49
CA GLN A 166 10.62 9.35 -12.58
C GLN A 166 11.55 8.44 -13.39
N CYS A 167 10.96 7.63 -14.26
CA CYS A 167 11.73 6.81 -15.18
C CYS A 167 12.57 7.71 -16.08
N ILE A 168 13.86 7.43 -16.15
CA ILE A 168 14.77 8.12 -17.06
C ILE A 168 14.54 7.47 -18.43
N GLU A 169 14.10 8.25 -19.41
CA GLU A 169 14.22 7.86 -20.82
C GLU A 169 15.70 8.04 -21.19
N GLU A 170 16.38 6.95 -21.52
CA GLU A 170 17.71 6.99 -22.14
C GLU A 170 17.56 6.94 -23.67
#